data_AF-A0A2V9FB47-F1
#
_entry.id   AF-A0A2V9FB47-F1
#
_cell.length_a   1.000
_cell.length_b   1.000
_cell.length_c   1.000
_cell.angle_alpha   90.00
_cell.angle_beta   90.00
_cell.angle_gamma   90.00
#
_symmetry.space_group_name_H-M   'P 1'
#
loop_
_entity.id
_entity.type
_entity.pdbx_description
1 polymer ?
#
loop_
_entity_poly.entity_id
_entity_poly.type
_entity_poly.pdbx_seq_one_letter_code
_entity_poly.pdbx_strand_id
1 'polypeptide(L)'
;MGNKSDSSISRREFARRAAFASAAASLVPAELLSSQPAPAPLPAQQPPNLPKLSPESQAEVESRIQAIFAQYGKRLSDAQKTDIRRLATEAQPPLDRLRAFATDNGDGPGLYLKPLIERERKPTPMPATPKPATTPKSS
;
A
#
# COMPACT_ATOMS: atom_id res chain seq x y z
N MET A 1 1.95 48.67 -14.38
CA MET A 1 0.71 48.22 -13.71
C MET A 1 0.47 46.78 -14.11
N GLY A 2 0.88 45.81 -13.28
CA GLY A 2 0.74 44.38 -13.56
C GLY A 2 -0.43 43.81 -12.77
N ASN A 3 -1.49 43.41 -13.46
CA ASN A 3 -2.68 42.86 -12.82
C ASN A 3 -2.43 41.39 -12.45
N LYS A 4 -2.38 41.13 -11.14
CA LYS A 4 -2.51 39.81 -10.53
C LYS A 4 -4.00 39.47 -10.53
N SER A 5 -4.42 38.52 -11.36
CA SER A 5 -5.69 37.81 -11.20
C SER A 5 -5.40 36.31 -11.15
N ASP A 6 -5.21 35.85 -9.92
CA ASP A 6 -5.76 34.63 -9.35
C ASP A 6 -5.73 33.34 -10.16
N SER A 7 -4.82 32.48 -9.71
CA SER A 7 -4.74 31.04 -9.91
C SER A 7 -5.91 30.28 -9.28
N SER A 8 -7.16 30.65 -9.54
CA SER A 8 -8.33 29.91 -9.08
C SER A 8 -8.80 28.93 -10.15
N ILE A 9 -8.60 27.63 -9.91
CA ILE A 9 -9.14 26.58 -10.78
C ILE A 9 -10.67 26.66 -10.79
N SER A 10 -11.25 26.94 -11.97
CA SER A 10 -12.69 27.00 -12.15
C SER A 10 -13.29 25.60 -12.13
N ARG A 11 -14.43 25.40 -11.43
CA ARG A 11 -15.15 24.11 -11.40
C ARG A 11 -15.44 23.56 -12.80
N ARG A 12 -15.73 24.45 -13.75
CA ARG A 12 -15.98 24.09 -15.15
C ARG A 12 -14.73 23.61 -15.86
N GLU A 13 -13.60 24.23 -15.57
CA GLU A 13 -12.31 23.84 -16.12
C GLU A 13 -11.82 22.52 -15.52
N PHE A 14 -11.99 22.34 -14.21
CA PHE A 14 -11.76 21.07 -13.53
C PHE A 14 -12.60 19.94 -14.12
N ALA A 15 -13.91 20.16 -14.31
CA ALA A 15 -14.80 19.16 -14.90
C ALA A 15 -14.42 18.80 -16.34
N ARG A 16 -14.01 19.78 -17.15
CA ARG A 16 -13.50 19.52 -18.50
C ARG A 16 -12.22 18.68 -18.45
N ARG A 17 -11.25 19.05 -17.61
CA ARG A 17 -9.99 18.31 -17.46
C ARG A 17 -10.23 16.89 -16.92
N ALA A 18 -11.15 16.71 -15.98
CA ALA A 18 -11.54 15.41 -15.45
C ALA A 18 -12.21 14.53 -16.51
N ALA A 19 -13.13 15.07 -17.31
CA ALA A 19 -13.78 14.33 -18.39
C ALA A 19 -12.77 13.83 -19.44
N PHE A 20 -11.78 14.64 -19.82
CA PHE A 20 -10.71 14.21 -20.71
C PHE A 20 -9.77 13.17 -20.07
N ALA A 21 -9.46 13.30 -18.78
CA ALA A 21 -8.68 12.29 -18.05
C ALA A 21 -9.41 10.94 -17.93
N SER A 22 -10.73 10.96 -17.71
CA SER A 22 -11.58 9.76 -17.70
C SER A 22 -11.68 9.09 -19.07
N ALA A 23 -11.74 9.87 -20.15
CA ALA A 23 -11.76 9.34 -21.52
C ALA A 23 -10.43 8.69 -21.93
N ALA A 24 -9.30 9.19 -21.42
CA ALA A 24 -7.99 8.55 -21.64
C ALA A 24 -7.82 7.26 -20.81
N ALA A 25 -8.44 7.17 -19.63
CA ALA A 25 -8.43 5.94 -18.83
C ALA A 25 -9.18 4.77 -19.49
N SER A 26 -10.20 5.04 -20.33
CA SER A 26 -10.90 4.01 -21.10
C SER A 26 -10.15 3.52 -22.35
N LEU A 27 -9.04 4.18 -22.71
CA LEU A 27 -8.18 3.79 -23.84
C LEU A 27 -6.83 3.22 -23.37
N VAL A 28 -6.64 3.02 -22.06
CA VAL A 28 -5.56 2.16 -21.58
C VAL A 28 -5.85 0.76 -22.10
N PRO A 29 -4.91 0.10 -22.79
CA PRO A 29 -5.11 -1.26 -23.25
C PRO A 29 -5.54 -2.13 -22.06
N ALA A 30 -6.73 -2.70 -22.15
CA ALA A 30 -7.22 -3.72 -21.22
C ALA A 30 -6.28 -4.94 -21.14
N GLU A 31 -5.27 -5.02 -22.02
CA GLU A 31 -4.17 -6.00 -21.99
C GLU A 31 -3.34 -6.00 -20.71
N LEU A 32 -3.35 -4.95 -19.88
CA LEU A 32 -2.74 -5.03 -18.54
C LEU A 32 -3.64 -5.75 -17.51
N LEU A 33 -4.93 -5.93 -17.81
CA LEU A 33 -5.90 -6.65 -16.98
C LEU A 33 -6.36 -7.98 -17.61
N SER A 34 -6.04 -8.21 -18.89
CA SER A 34 -6.16 -9.51 -19.54
C SER A 34 -5.19 -10.49 -18.89
N SER A 35 -5.63 -11.10 -17.78
CA SER A 35 -5.15 -12.41 -17.37
C SER A 35 -5.50 -13.38 -18.50
N GLN A 36 -4.62 -13.49 -19.50
CA GLN A 36 -4.65 -14.60 -20.44
C GLN A 36 -4.67 -15.88 -19.60
N PRO A 37 -5.69 -16.76 -19.73
CA PRO A 37 -5.62 -18.06 -19.10
C PRO A 37 -4.41 -18.77 -19.68
N ALA A 38 -3.38 -18.95 -18.85
CA ALA A 38 -2.26 -19.79 -19.19
C ALA A 38 -2.81 -21.19 -19.53
N PRO A 39 -2.28 -21.88 -20.56
CA PRO A 39 -2.63 -23.27 -20.78
C PRO A 39 -2.41 -24.05 -19.48
N ALA A 40 -3.35 -24.93 -19.14
CA ALA A 40 -3.34 -25.70 -17.92
C ALA A 40 -1.93 -26.25 -17.66
N PRO A 41 -1.31 -25.96 -16.50
CA PRO A 41 0.01 -26.47 -16.22
C PRO A 41 -0.06 -27.99 -16.25
N LEU A 42 0.81 -28.60 -17.06
CA LEU A 42 1.11 -30.03 -16.95
C LEU A 42 1.41 -30.33 -15.48
N PRO A 43 0.99 -31.49 -14.94
CA PRO A 43 1.19 -31.80 -13.54
C PRO A 43 2.68 -31.73 -13.22
N ALA A 44 3.11 -30.62 -12.63
CA ALA A 44 4.45 -30.46 -12.14
C ALA A 44 4.62 -31.50 -11.05
N GLN A 45 5.58 -32.41 -11.22
CA GLN A 45 5.99 -33.30 -10.15
C GLN A 45 6.53 -32.43 -9.02
N GLN A 46 5.65 -32.14 -8.07
CA GLN A 46 5.97 -31.38 -6.89
C GLN A 46 6.99 -32.20 -6.09
N PRO A 47 8.15 -31.62 -5.73
CA PRO A 47 9.07 -32.24 -4.79
C PRO A 47 8.27 -32.74 -3.57
N PRO A 48 8.55 -33.95 -3.06
CA PRO A 48 7.67 -34.66 -2.12
C PRO A 48 7.48 -33.97 -0.75
N ASN A 49 8.04 -32.78 -0.55
CA ASN A 49 8.08 -32.10 0.74
C ASN A 49 7.56 -30.65 0.71
N LEU A 50 6.83 -30.24 -0.34
CA LEU A 50 6.22 -28.91 -0.40
C LEU A 50 4.78 -28.92 0.13
N PRO A 51 4.34 -27.83 0.80
CA PRO A 51 2.96 -27.71 1.27
C PRO A 51 1.95 -27.88 0.12
N LYS A 52 0.90 -28.66 0.36
CA LYS A 52 -0.20 -28.83 -0.60
C LYS A 52 -1.03 -27.54 -0.62
N LEU A 53 -0.75 -26.67 -1.59
CA LEU A 53 -1.47 -25.40 -1.79
C LEU A 53 -2.79 -25.61 -2.53
N SER A 54 -3.76 -24.72 -2.29
CA SER A 54 -4.99 -24.66 -3.09
C SER A 54 -4.69 -24.22 -4.54
N PRO A 55 -5.58 -24.49 -5.52
CA PRO A 55 -5.36 -24.04 -6.90
C PRO A 55 -5.20 -22.51 -7.03
N GLU A 56 -5.98 -21.74 -6.26
CA GLU A 56 -5.88 -20.29 -6.21
C GLU A 56 -4.54 -19.84 -5.64
N SER A 57 -4.13 -20.45 -4.53
CA SER A 57 -2.83 -20.20 -3.89
C SER A 57 -1.66 -20.53 -4.82
N GLN A 58 -1.77 -21.58 -5.66
CA GLN A 58 -0.77 -21.93 -6.66
C GLN A 58 -0.67 -20.87 -7.75
N ALA A 59 -1.80 -20.41 -8.28
CA ALA A 59 -1.84 -19.36 -9.30
C ALA A 59 -1.23 -18.05 -8.78
N GLU A 60 -1.47 -17.69 -7.52
CA GLU A 60 -0.85 -16.51 -6.90
C GLU A 60 0.68 -16.64 -6.80
N VAL A 61 1.18 -17.82 -6.41
CA VAL A 61 2.62 -18.10 -6.34
C VAL A 61 3.26 -17.95 -7.71
N GLU A 62 2.66 -18.54 -8.75
CA GLU A 62 3.15 -18.45 -10.12
C GLU A 62 3.17 -17.01 -10.63
N SER A 63 2.06 -16.27 -10.43
CA SER A 63 1.96 -14.86 -10.77
C SER A 63 3.05 -14.02 -10.11
N ARG A 64 3.32 -14.25 -8.81
CA ARG A 64 4.38 -13.56 -8.08
C ARG A 64 5.76 -13.88 -8.62
N ILE A 65 6.05 -15.15 -8.90
CA ILE A 65 7.33 -15.58 -9.48
C ILE A 65 7.53 -14.91 -10.85
N GLN A 66 6.49 -14.89 -11.69
CA GLN A 66 6.54 -14.25 -13.00
C GLN A 66 6.82 -12.75 -12.89
N ALA A 67 6.15 -12.04 -11.98
CA ALA A 67 6.39 -10.62 -11.73
C ALA A 67 7.84 -10.34 -11.29
N ILE A 68 8.37 -11.13 -10.35
CA ILE A 68 9.75 -11.01 -9.87
C ILE A 68 10.74 -11.25 -11.02
N PHE A 69 10.52 -12.26 -11.85
CA PHE A 69 11.43 -12.57 -12.97
C PHE A 69 11.32 -11.57 -14.11
N ALA A 70 10.14 -11.02 -14.38
CA ALA A 70 9.98 -9.95 -15.35
C ALA A 70 10.78 -8.70 -14.95
N GLN A 71 10.77 -8.35 -13.66
CA GLN A 71 11.43 -7.15 -13.17
C GLN A 71 12.93 -7.34 -12.89
N TYR A 72 13.32 -8.48 -12.33
CA TYR A 72 14.67 -8.72 -11.80
C TYR A 72 15.39 -9.93 -12.39
N GLY A 73 14.73 -10.74 -13.22
CA GLY A 73 15.23 -12.05 -13.67
C GLY A 73 16.59 -12.01 -14.37
N LYS A 74 16.92 -10.92 -15.07
CA LYS A 74 18.23 -10.73 -15.72
C LYS A 74 19.40 -10.60 -14.75
N ARG A 75 19.14 -10.22 -13.50
CA ARG A 75 20.15 -10.02 -12.44
C ARG A 75 20.34 -11.25 -11.55
N LEU A 76 19.53 -12.29 -11.77
CA LEU A 76 19.45 -13.46 -10.91
C LEU A 76 20.12 -14.66 -11.57
N SER A 77 20.95 -15.36 -10.81
CA SER A 77 21.47 -16.67 -11.19
C SER A 77 20.35 -17.73 -11.16
N ASP A 78 20.57 -18.87 -11.80
CA ASP A 78 19.56 -19.93 -11.83
C ASP A 78 19.35 -20.57 -10.46
N ALA A 79 20.40 -20.61 -9.62
CA ALA A 79 20.29 -21.00 -8.23
C ALA A 79 19.37 -20.04 -7.45
N GLN A 80 19.53 -18.72 -7.64
CA GLN A 80 18.68 -17.72 -7.01
C GLN A 80 17.23 -17.79 -7.51
N LYS A 81 17.02 -18.02 -8.81
CA LYS A 81 15.66 -18.22 -9.36
C LYS A 81 14.99 -19.44 -8.74
N THR A 82 15.73 -20.53 -8.55
CA THR A 82 15.23 -21.75 -7.90
C THR A 82 14.84 -21.47 -6.46
N ASP A 83 15.67 -20.75 -5.73
CA ASP A 83 15.38 -20.39 -4.34
C ASP A 83 14.19 -19.43 -4.23
N ILE A 84 14.03 -18.47 -5.15
CA ILE A 84 12.84 -17.61 -5.21
C ILE A 84 11.55 -18.42 -5.40
N ARG A 85 11.56 -19.44 -6.26
CA ARG A 85 10.39 -20.31 -6.43
C ARG A 85 10.06 -21.02 -5.12
N ARG A 86 11.06 -21.59 -4.45
CA ARG A 86 10.91 -22.25 -3.15
C ARG A 86 10.33 -21.29 -2.10
N LEU A 87 10.93 -20.10 -1.95
CA LEU A 87 10.48 -19.08 -1.00
C LEU A 87 9.07 -18.58 -1.29
N ALA A 88 8.70 -18.42 -2.57
CA ALA A 88 7.35 -18.02 -2.94
C ALA A 88 6.31 -19.08 -2.52
N THR A 89 6.60 -20.36 -2.72
CA THR A 89 5.74 -21.47 -2.27
C THR A 89 5.67 -21.55 -0.74
N GLU A 90 6.80 -21.40 -0.04
CA GLU A 90 6.87 -21.44 1.43
C GLU A 90 6.15 -20.25 2.09
N ALA A 91 6.14 -19.08 1.43
CA ALA A 91 5.48 -17.88 1.93
C ALA A 91 3.96 -17.90 1.76
N GLN A 92 3.39 -18.79 0.93
CA GLN A 92 1.97 -18.77 0.61
C GLN A 92 1.06 -19.19 1.79
N PRO A 93 1.32 -20.27 2.54
CA PRO A 93 0.46 -20.67 3.66
C PRO A 93 0.26 -19.61 4.76
N PRO A 94 1.27 -18.86 5.23
CA PRO A 94 1.02 -17.76 6.17
C PRO A 94 0.22 -16.62 5.56
N LEU A 95 0.33 -16.33 4.25
CA LEU A 95 -0.48 -15.32 3.58
C LEU A 95 -1.95 -15.74 3.48
N ASP A 96 -2.20 -17.01 3.16
CA ASP A 96 -3.56 -17.56 3.13
C ASP A 96 -4.21 -17.48 4.52
N ARG A 97 -3.44 -17.76 5.58
CA ARG A 97 -3.92 -17.59 6.97
C ARG A 97 -4.23 -16.13 7.32
N LEU A 98 -3.40 -15.18 6.88
CA LEU A 98 -3.65 -13.75 7.10
C LEU A 98 -4.91 -13.29 6.35
N ARG A 99 -5.12 -13.77 5.12
CA ARG A 99 -6.31 -13.44 4.32
C ARG A 99 -7.59 -14.04 4.89
N ALA A 100 -7.50 -15.21 5.52
CA ALA A 100 -8.62 -15.86 6.19
C ALA A 100 -9.00 -15.20 7.53
N PHE A 101 -8.19 -14.26 8.04
CA PHE A 101 -8.51 -13.55 9.28
C PHE A 101 -9.72 -12.64 9.06
N ALA A 102 -10.73 -12.78 9.93
CA ALA A 102 -11.93 -11.95 9.85
C ALA A 102 -11.58 -10.49 10.17
N THR A 103 -11.93 -9.60 9.25
CA THR A 103 -11.79 -8.15 9.41
C THR A 103 -13.12 -7.49 9.10
N ASP A 104 -13.53 -6.53 9.91
CA ASP A 104 -14.65 -5.64 9.61
C ASP A 104 -14.13 -4.38 8.90
N ASN A 105 -14.99 -3.69 8.13
CA ASN A 105 -14.62 -2.45 7.46
C ASN A 105 -14.19 -1.34 8.44
N GLY A 106 -14.57 -1.47 9.72
CA GLY A 106 -14.13 -0.59 10.82
C GLY A 106 -12.73 -0.91 11.36
N ASP A 107 -12.14 -2.07 11.03
CA ASP A 107 -10.81 -2.47 11.46
C ASP A 107 -9.75 -1.69 10.67
N GLY A 108 -9.36 -0.54 11.23
CA GLY A 108 -8.29 0.28 10.69
C GLY A 108 -6.92 -0.38 10.78
N PRO A 109 -5.91 0.19 10.11
CA PRO A 109 -4.55 -0.29 10.23
C PRO A 109 -4.08 -0.23 11.70
N GLY A 110 -3.32 -1.22 12.15
CA GLY A 110 -2.79 -1.26 13.52
C GLY A 110 -1.91 -0.06 13.88
N LEU A 111 -1.40 0.66 12.87
CA LEU A 111 -0.69 1.93 13.02
C LEU A 111 -1.38 2.99 12.16
N TYR A 112 -1.60 4.16 12.73
CA TYR A 112 -2.08 5.34 12.02
C TYR A 112 -1.00 6.42 11.98
N LEU A 113 -0.95 7.14 10.87
CA LEU A 113 -0.09 8.32 10.75
C LEU A 113 -0.62 9.40 11.72
N LYS A 114 0.23 9.87 12.63
CA LYS A 114 0.00 11.10 13.41
C LYS A 114 0.74 12.25 12.73
N PRO A 115 0.06 13.15 12.00
CA PRO A 115 0.71 14.30 11.40
C PRO A 115 1.44 15.14 12.46
N LEU A 116 2.62 15.65 12.14
CA LEU A 116 3.45 16.41 13.09
C LEU A 116 2.72 17.62 13.68
N ILE A 117 1.77 18.20 12.93
CA ILE A 117 0.93 19.34 13.34
C ILE A 117 0.12 19.02 14.61
N GLU A 118 -0.26 17.76 14.85
CA GLU A 118 -0.98 17.35 16.06
C GLU A 118 -0.09 17.19 17.28
N ARG A 119 1.23 16.97 17.10
CA ARG A 119 2.20 16.94 18.20
C ARG A 119 2.46 18.35 18.76
N GLU A 120 2.53 19.35 17.89
CA GLU A 120 2.75 20.76 18.28
C GLU A 120 1.54 21.39 18.99
N ARG A 121 0.34 20.84 18.78
CA ARG A 121 -0.88 21.30 19.47
C ARG A 121 -1.00 20.85 20.92
N LYS A 122 -0.10 20.00 21.42
CA LYS A 122 -0.08 19.69 22.86
C LYS A 122 0.46 20.94 23.55
N PRO A 123 -0.37 21.71 24.28
CA PRO A 123 0.10 22.94 24.89
C PRO A 123 1.23 22.61 25.84
N THR A 124 2.38 23.25 25.64
CA THR A 124 3.48 23.24 26.60
C THR A 124 2.88 23.66 27.95
N PRO A 125 3.14 22.93 29.05
CA PRO A 125 2.67 23.36 30.36
C PRO A 125 3.20 24.77 30.60
N MET A 126 2.29 25.76 30.67
CA MET A 126 2.69 27.12 30.99
C MET A 126 3.40 27.13 32.35
N PRO A 127 4.54 27.83 32.50
CA PRO A 127 5.14 28.00 33.81
C PRO A 127 4.12 28.69 34.72
N ALA A 128 3.90 28.12 35.91
CA ALA A 128 2.94 28.64 36.87
C ALA A 128 3.24 30.11 37.17
N THR A 129 2.22 30.97 37.05
CA THR A 129 2.31 32.36 37.46
C THR A 129 2.65 32.44 38.96
N PRO A 130 3.72 33.14 39.36
CA PRO A 130 4.08 33.27 40.76
C PRO A 130 2.98 34.04 41.50
N LYS A 131 2.53 33.46 42.62
CA LYS A 131 1.55 34.05 43.54
C LYS A 131 2.08 35.39 44.06
N PRO A 132 1.33 36.51 43.99
CA PRO A 132 1.79 37.78 44.52
C PRO A 132 1.93 37.68 46.05
N ALA A 133 3.07 38.16 46.55
CA ALA A 133 3.39 38.18 47.98
C ALA A 133 2.43 39.12 48.72
N THR A 134 1.76 38.60 49.75
CA THR A 134 0.98 39.39 50.71
C THR A 134 1.89 40.33 51.46
N THR A 135 1.63 41.64 51.35
CA THR A 135 2.28 42.70 52.13
C THR A 135 2.02 42.52 53.62
N PRO A 136 3.02 42.70 54.51
CA PRO A 136 2.83 42.57 55.95
C PRO A 136 2.05 43.78 56.50
N LYS A 137 1.11 43.52 57.41
CA LYS A 137 0.39 44.55 58.17
C LYS A 137 1.36 45.21 59.16
N SER A 138 1.44 46.53 59.10
CA SER A 138 2.03 47.38 60.14
C SER A 138 1.16 47.35 61.40
N SER A 139 1.83 47.37 62.54
CA SER A 139 1.35 47.42 63.93
C SER A 139 0.38 48.57 64.22
#